data_AF-A4YMT8-F1
#
_entry.id   AF-A4YMT8-F1
#
_cell.length_a   1.000
_cell.length_b   1.000
_cell.length_c   1.000
_cell.angle_alpha   90.00
_cell.angle_beta   90.00
_cell.angle_gamma   90.00
#
_symmetry.space_group_name_H-M   'P 1'
#
loop_
_entity.id
_entity.type
_entity.pdbx_description
1 polymer ?
#
loop_
_entity_poly.entity_id
_entity_poly.type
_entity_poly.pdbx_seq_one_letter_code
_entity_poly.pdbx_strand_id
1 'polypeptide(L)' 'MAFQDDPYPEHQGFSIEDILWAVGIWSVILTLTPAIAFYLLMVA' A
#
# COMPACT_ATOMS: atom_id res chain seq x y z
N MET A 1 -27.86 -25.62 24.34
CA MET A 1 -26.64 -25.43 23.53
C MET A 1 -26.62 -23.97 23.14
N ALA A 2 -25.84 -23.15 23.85
CA ALA A 2 -25.67 -21.75 23.48
C ALA A 2 -24.61 -21.69 22.38
N PHE A 3 -24.95 -21.14 21.23
CA PHE A 3 -23.99 -20.80 20.20
C PHE A 3 -23.22 -19.59 20.74
N GLN A 4 -21.96 -19.82 21.08
CA GLN A 4 -21.08 -18.80 21.59
C GLN A 4 -20.50 -18.11 20.35
N ASP A 5 -21.10 -17.00 19.95
CA ASP A 5 -20.55 -16.13 18.90
C ASP A 5 -19.28 -15.50 19.46
N ASP A 6 -18.12 -16.03 19.07
CA ASP A 6 -16.83 -15.44 19.42
C ASP A 6 -16.77 -13.99 18.90
N PRO A 7 -16.58 -12.97 19.76
CA PRO A 7 -16.59 -11.57 19.36
C PRO A 7 -15.27 -11.13 18.73
N TYR A 8 -14.34 -12.06 18.49
CA TYR A 8 -13.04 -11.75 17.92
C TYR A 8 -13.14 -11.79 16.41
N PRO A 9 -12.98 -10.66 15.71
CA PRO A 9 -12.85 -10.69 14.26
C PRO A 9 -11.60 -11.50 13.96
N GLU A 10 -11.79 -12.71 13.45
CA GLU A 10 -10.73 -13.57 12.95
C GLU A 10 -9.85 -12.72 12.03
N HIS A 11 -8.65 -12.38 12.51
CA HIS A 11 -7.55 -11.79 11.79
C HIS A 11 -7.93 -11.08 10.47
N GLN A 12 -8.34 -9.81 10.56
CA GLN A 12 -8.13 -8.85 9.45
C GLN A 12 -6.62 -8.64 9.27
N GLY A 13 -5.92 -9.72 8.93
CA GLY A 13 -4.52 -9.70 8.54
C GLY A 13 -4.41 -8.97 7.21
N PHE A 14 -3.28 -8.30 7.03
CA PHE A 14 -2.94 -7.57 5.83
C PHE A 14 -3.27 -8.41 4.58
N SER A 15 -4.24 -7.95 3.77
CA SER A 15 -4.70 -8.71 2.61
C SER A 15 -3.64 -8.66 1.52
N ILE A 16 -3.59 -9.68 0.66
CA ILE A 16 -2.77 -9.64 -0.56
C ILE A 16 -3.15 -8.44 -1.42
N GLU A 17 -4.43 -8.05 -1.41
CA GLU A 17 -4.91 -6.84 -2.08
C GLU A 17 -4.19 -5.60 -1.56
N ASP A 18 -4.09 -5.44 -0.24
CA ASP A 18 -3.40 -4.31 0.39
C ASP A 18 -1.91 -4.28 0.03
N ILE A 19 -1.26 -5.44 -0.06
CA ILE A 19 0.14 -5.57 -0.47
C ILE A 19 0.32 -5.12 -1.92
N LEU A 20 -0.54 -5.61 -2.82
CA LEU A 20 -0.47 -5.27 -4.25
C LEU A 20 -0.73 -3.78 -4.47
N TRP A 21 -1.69 -3.22 -3.75
CA TRP A 21 -2.00 -1.79 -3.79
C TRP A 21 -0.83 -0.96 -3.28
N ALA A 22 -0.24 -1.34 -2.14
CA ALA A 22 0.93 -0.66 -1.57
C ALA A 22 2.13 -0.72 -2.53
N VAL A 23 2.49 -1.89 -3.05
CA VAL A 23 3.59 -2.05 -4.00
C VAL A 23 3.36 -1.24 -5.28
N GLY A 24 2.12 -1.16 -5.75
CA GLY A 24 1.74 -0.31 -6.88
C GLY A 24 2.05 1.17 -6.64
N ILE A 25 1.60 1.72 -5.51
CA ILE A 25 1.86 3.12 -5.15
C ILE A 25 3.35 3.40 -4.95
N TRP A 26 4.05 2.53 -4.22
CA TRP A 26 5.48 2.67 -4.00
C TRP A 26 6.26 2.64 -5.32
N SER A 27 5.86 1.80 -6.27
CA SER A 27 6.49 1.74 -7.61
C SER A 27 6.31 3.06 -8.38
N VAL A 28 5.12 3.67 -8.34
CA VAL A 28 4.87 4.97 -8.97
C VAL A 28 5.72 6.07 -8.34
N ILE A 29 5.78 6.12 -7.00
CA ILE A 29 6.60 7.11 -6.28
C ILE A 29 8.07 6.95 -6.65
N LEU A 30 8.62 5.73 -6.59
CA LEU A 30 10.03 5.47 -6.85
C LEU A 30 10.42 5.77 -8.30
N THR A 31 9.52 5.52 -9.25
CA THR A 31 9.76 5.80 -10.67
C THR A 31 9.60 7.27 -11.02
N LEU A 32 8.66 7.99 -10.40
CA LEU A 32 8.48 9.43 -10.60
C LEU A 32 9.55 10.27 -9.89
N THR A 33 10.09 9.81 -8.76
CA THR A 33 11.12 10.53 -8.00
C THR A 33 12.31 10.99 -8.86
N PRO A 34 12.99 10.12 -9.63
CA PRO A 34 14.08 10.55 -10.51
C PRO A 34 13.59 11.47 -11.64
N ALA A 35 12.41 11.23 -12.21
CA ALA A 35 11.86 12.09 -13.26
C ALA A 35 11.62 13.53 -12.76
N ILE A 36 11.08 13.68 -11.55
CA ILE A 36 10.88 14.96 -10.89
C ILE A 36 12.23 15.61 -10.58
N ALA A 37 13.21 14.84 -10.08
CA ALA A 37 14.55 15.37 -9.81
C ALA A 37 15.21 15.94 -11.08
N PHE A 38 15.16 15.22 -12.21
CA PHE A 38 15.68 15.73 -13.48
C PHE A 38 14.90 16.94 -14.00
N TYR A 39 13.58 16.95 -13.85
CA TYR A 39 12.77 18.10 -14.23
C TYR A 39 13.16 19.35 -13.42
N LEU A 40 13.29 19.22 -12.10
CA LEU A 40 13.70 20.32 -11.25
C LEU A 40 15.11 20.80 -11.59
N LEU A 41 16.05 19.90 -11.93
CA LEU A 41 17.40 20.26 -12.37
C LEU A 41 17.45 20.92 -13.75
N MET A 42 16.51 20.64 -14.65
CA MET A 42 16.40 21.30 -15.96
C MET A 42 15.77 22.70 -15.84
N VAL A 43 14.84 22.86 -14.90
CA VAL A 43 14.15 24.13 -14.64
C VAL A 43 15.01 25.09 -13.81
N ALA A 44 15.82 24.56 -12.88
CA ALA A 44 16.78 25.32 -12.08
C ALA A 44 17.94 25.85 -12.94
#